data_AF-A0A845LJ09-F1
#
_entry.id   AF-A0A845LJ09-F1
#
_cell.length_a   1.000
_cell.length_b   1.000
_cell.length_c   1.000
_cell.angle_alpha   90.00
_cell.angle_beta   90.00
_cell.angle_gamma   90.00
#
_symmetry.space_group_name_H-M   'P 1'
#
loop_
_entity.id
_entity.type
_entity.pdbx_description
1 polymer ?
#
loop_
_entity_poly.entity_id
_entity_poly.type
_entity_poly.pdbx_seq_one_letter_code
_entity_poly.pdbx_strand_id
1 'polypeptide(L)'
;MNILKLYNEEINKTNGNVIAIMLVGSHLHMQKGEGKDIDLFVILDEGSSQTRRIKIINGVELDINYFPLRLARRLIDKGEYFFIYELAERASVLQDSDEIAEDLIKKARAKYEQGPKLLDKENICLMRHEADSLIQRTKMETDIVQRNINAVSCLLKLLKAYFEVRGIWCPKEKHIVKAMQEHDEVLYDMAKEFFISMDTGILDKISKRVFHNIYVPDELTIEY
;
A
#
# COMPACT_ATOMS: atom_id res chain seq x y z
N MET A 1 21.44 -12.79 15.37
CA MET A 1 21.55 -11.33 15.59
C MET A 1 20.47 -10.94 16.60
N ASN A 2 20.80 -10.26 17.70
CA ASN A 2 19.81 -9.85 18.69
C ASN A 2 19.23 -8.48 18.30
N ILE A 3 18.06 -8.49 17.66
CA ILE A 3 17.39 -7.28 17.14
C ILE A 3 17.07 -6.30 18.28
N LEU A 4 16.60 -6.82 19.43
CA LEU A 4 16.37 -6.02 20.64
C LEU A 4 17.64 -5.33 21.12
N LYS A 5 18.82 -5.97 21.02
CA LYS A 5 20.10 -5.32 21.36
C LYS A 5 20.43 -4.17 20.42
N LEU A 6 20.36 -4.38 19.11
CA LEU A 6 20.61 -3.33 18.10
C LEU A 6 19.62 -2.17 18.25
N TYR A 7 18.38 -2.49 18.57
CA TYR A 7 17.32 -1.52 18.81
C TYR A 7 17.54 -0.71 20.10
N ASN A 8 17.92 -1.39 21.19
CA ASN A 8 18.21 -0.75 22.48
C ASN A 8 19.40 0.22 22.40
N GLU A 9 20.35 -0.01 21.49
CA GLU A 9 21.44 0.94 21.19
C GLU A 9 20.91 2.29 20.66
N GLU A 10 19.74 2.32 20.03
CA GLU A 10 19.17 3.52 19.40
C GLU A 10 18.00 4.17 20.15
N ILE A 11 17.20 3.40 20.88
CA ILE A 11 15.95 3.84 21.51
C ILE A 11 16.10 4.72 22.74
N ASN A 12 17.25 4.64 23.41
CA ASN A 12 17.55 5.55 24.53
C ASN A 12 17.66 7.04 24.11
N LYS A 13 17.39 7.37 22.84
CA LYS A 13 17.48 8.71 22.24
C LYS A 13 16.10 9.24 21.75
N THR A 14 14.98 8.68 22.21
CA THR A 14 13.64 9.19 21.89
C THR A 14 12.98 9.90 23.07
N ASN A 15 12.23 10.96 22.78
CA ASN A 15 11.35 11.62 23.75
C ASN A 15 10.00 10.90 23.73
N GLY A 16 9.63 10.25 24.83
CA GLY A 16 8.38 9.50 25.00
C GLY A 16 8.62 8.09 25.53
N ASN A 17 7.63 7.53 26.23
CA ASN A 17 7.75 6.19 26.79
C ASN A 17 7.40 5.15 25.71
N VAL A 18 8.31 4.19 25.50
CA VAL A 18 8.10 3.10 24.55
C VAL A 18 7.23 2.05 25.22
N ILE A 19 6.00 1.90 24.73
CA ILE A 19 5.03 0.95 25.30
C ILE A 19 4.99 -0.37 24.52
N ALA A 20 5.27 -0.36 23.22
CA ALA A 20 5.33 -1.59 22.43
C ALA A 20 6.32 -1.48 21.27
N ILE A 21 6.86 -2.64 20.88
CA ILE A 21 7.80 -2.80 19.78
C ILE A 21 7.40 -4.03 18.99
N MET A 22 7.19 -3.83 17.69
CA MET A 22 6.87 -4.89 16.75
C MET A 22 7.89 -4.89 15.63
N LEU A 23 8.40 -6.07 15.33
CA LEU A 23 9.12 -6.35 14.10
C LEU A 23 8.09 -6.52 12.99
N VAL A 24 8.26 -5.83 11.87
CA VAL A 24 7.35 -5.86 10.72
C VAL A 24 8.15 -6.09 9.43
N GLY A 25 7.54 -5.91 8.26
CA GLY A 25 8.25 -6.03 6.98
C GLY A 25 8.64 -7.47 6.63
N SER A 26 9.70 -7.60 5.84
CA SER A 26 10.14 -8.90 5.30
C SER A 26 10.97 -9.74 6.28
N HIS A 27 10.95 -9.45 7.59
CA HIS A 27 11.79 -10.18 8.55
C HIS A 27 11.52 -11.69 8.63
N LEU A 28 10.31 -12.14 8.27
CA LEU A 28 10.01 -13.57 8.12
C LEU A 28 10.95 -14.25 7.10
N HIS A 29 11.46 -13.49 6.13
CA HIS A 29 12.47 -13.94 5.17
C HIS A 29 13.91 -13.88 5.71
N MET A 30 14.19 -13.07 6.75
CA MET A 30 15.52 -13.04 7.39
C MET A 30 15.87 -14.36 8.07
N GLN A 31 14.89 -15.16 8.50
CA GLN A 31 15.12 -16.53 8.98
C GLN A 31 15.73 -17.44 7.90
N LYS A 32 15.62 -17.06 6.61
CA LYS A 32 16.20 -17.77 5.46
C LYS A 32 17.55 -17.20 5.01
N GLY A 33 18.12 -16.24 5.76
CA GLY A 33 19.40 -15.60 5.42
C GLY A 33 19.30 -14.52 4.34
N GLU A 34 18.10 -14.11 3.96
CA GLU A 34 17.82 -13.08 2.97
C GLU A 34 17.22 -11.84 3.66
N GLY A 35 17.87 -10.68 3.52
CA GLY A 35 17.40 -9.41 4.09
C GLY A 35 18.52 -8.68 4.85
N LYS A 36 18.75 -7.41 4.50
CA LYS A 36 19.72 -6.51 5.17
C LYS A 36 19.04 -5.39 5.93
N ASP A 37 17.72 -5.32 5.87
CA ASP A 37 16.85 -4.31 6.45
C ASP A 37 15.95 -4.93 7.54
N ILE A 38 15.79 -4.19 8.64
CA ILE A 38 14.91 -4.51 9.76
C ILE A 38 13.89 -3.38 9.87
N ASP A 39 12.63 -3.70 9.59
CA ASP A 39 11.53 -2.76 9.77
C ASP A 39 10.91 -2.90 11.17
N LEU A 40 10.77 -1.78 11.87
CA LEU A 40 10.23 -1.75 13.23
C LEU A 40 9.09 -0.75 13.35
N PHE A 41 8.01 -1.18 13.97
CA PHE A 41 6.96 -0.30 14.48
C PHE A 41 7.12 -0.16 15.99
N VAL A 42 7.30 1.08 16.43
CA VAL A 42 7.46 1.45 17.84
C VAL A 42 6.26 2.27 18.26
N ILE A 43 5.55 1.81 19.29
CA ILE A 43 4.41 2.52 19.84
C ILE A 43 4.85 3.35 21.03
N LEU A 44 4.53 4.63 20.98
CA LEU A 44 4.74 5.59 22.06
C LEU A 44 3.42 5.84 22.79
N ASP A 45 3.48 6.07 24.09
CA ASP A 45 2.32 6.48 24.88
C ASP A 45 1.75 7.84 24.45
N GLU A 46 2.63 8.79 24.12
CA GLU A 46 2.28 10.16 23.76
C GLU A 46 2.87 10.63 22.42
N GLY A 47 2.47 11.84 22.01
CA GLY A 47 2.86 12.47 20.76
C GLY A 47 1.71 12.65 19.76
N SER A 48 1.96 13.40 18.69
CA SER A 48 0.92 13.80 17.72
C SER A 48 1.14 13.28 16.29
N SER A 49 2.37 12.88 15.95
CA SER A 49 2.76 12.53 14.58
C SER A 49 3.67 11.30 14.54
N GLN A 50 3.65 10.62 13.40
CA GLN A 50 4.64 9.58 13.10
C GLN A 50 6.02 10.22 12.93
N THR A 51 7.05 9.54 13.44
CA THR A 51 8.45 9.87 13.15
C THR A 51 9.12 8.65 12.56
N ARG A 52 9.86 8.81 11.46
CA ARG A 52 10.64 7.72 10.84
C ARG A 52 12.13 7.98 11.03
N ARG A 53 12.89 6.96 11.41
CA ARG A 53 14.35 7.01 11.53
C ARG A 53 14.97 5.82 10.82
N ILE A 54 15.84 6.09 9.86
CA ILE A 54 16.63 5.08 9.16
C ILE A 54 18.07 5.14 9.70
N LYS A 55 18.62 4.00 10.09
CA LYS A 55 19.98 3.88 10.63
C LYS A 55 20.68 2.65 10.08
N ILE A 56 21.99 2.70 9.95
CA ILE A 56 22.80 1.53 9.62
C ILE A 56 23.66 1.20 10.84
N ILE A 57 23.49 0.00 11.39
CA ILE A 57 24.27 -0.50 12.52
C ILE A 57 24.93 -1.80 12.10
N ASN A 58 26.26 -1.86 12.15
CA ASN A 58 27.04 -3.03 11.76
C ASN A 58 26.69 -3.57 10.35
N GLY A 59 26.37 -2.67 9.41
CA GLY A 59 26.01 -3.02 8.03
C GLY A 59 24.56 -3.49 7.82
N VAL A 60 23.72 -3.41 8.85
CA VAL A 60 22.28 -3.70 8.80
C VAL A 60 21.50 -2.40 8.85
N GLU A 61 20.57 -2.20 7.92
CA GLU A 61 19.65 -1.05 7.92
C GLU A 61 18.50 -1.32 8.89
N LEU A 62 18.19 -0.36 9.75
CA LEU A 62 17.03 -0.36 10.62
C LEU A 62 16.12 0.79 10.18
N ASP A 63 14.91 0.47 9.75
CA ASP A 63 13.84 1.43 9.46
C ASP A 63 12.84 1.43 10.62
N ILE A 64 12.95 2.45 11.47
CA ILE A 64 12.17 2.55 12.70
C ILE A 64 11.09 3.60 12.52
N ASN A 65 9.83 3.15 12.59
CA ASN A 65 8.67 4.00 12.55
C ASN A 65 8.03 4.10 13.94
N TYR A 66 8.06 5.30 14.49
CA TYR A 66 7.49 5.63 15.79
C TYR A 66 6.08 6.18 15.61
N PHE A 67 5.11 5.59 16.28
CA PHE A 67 3.71 5.98 16.24
C PHE A 67 3.21 6.22 17.67
N PRO A 68 2.66 7.41 17.97
CA PRO A 68 1.83 7.58 19.15
C PRO A 68 0.64 6.61 19.10
N LEU A 69 0.24 6.02 20.24
CA LEU A 69 -0.85 5.04 20.30
C LEU A 69 -2.15 5.55 19.69
N ARG A 70 -2.49 6.83 19.94
CA ARG A 70 -3.67 7.47 19.37
C ARG A 70 -3.60 7.51 17.83
N LEU A 71 -2.41 7.75 17.27
CA LEU A 71 -2.21 7.73 15.83
C LEU A 71 -2.35 6.32 15.27
N ALA A 72 -1.70 5.33 15.89
CA ALA A 72 -1.78 3.92 15.47
C ALA A 72 -3.23 3.43 15.37
N ARG A 73 -4.05 3.69 16.40
CA ARG A 73 -5.49 3.37 16.39
C ARG A 73 -6.22 4.06 15.22
N ARG A 74 -5.96 5.35 15.02
CA ARG A 74 -6.56 6.13 13.93
C ARG A 74 -6.17 5.60 12.55
N LEU A 75 -4.94 5.13 12.34
CA LEU A 75 -4.50 4.54 11.07
C LEU A 75 -5.30 3.27 10.76
N ILE A 76 -5.55 2.42 11.76
CA ILE A 76 -6.39 1.22 11.61
C ILE A 76 -7.84 1.64 11.30
N ASP A 77 -8.41 2.57 12.06
CA ASP A 77 -9.80 3.02 11.88
C ASP A 77 -10.03 3.59 10.47
N LYS A 78 -9.07 4.38 9.98
CA LYS A 78 -9.09 4.98 8.64
C LYS A 78 -8.85 3.98 7.50
N GLY A 79 -8.40 2.77 7.78
CA GLY A 79 -8.12 1.80 6.72
C GLY A 79 -6.77 2.02 6.03
N GLU A 80 -5.75 2.53 6.74
CA GLU A 80 -4.43 2.81 6.14
C GLU A 80 -3.70 1.50 5.84
N TYR A 81 -3.75 1.07 4.58
CA TYR A 81 -3.31 -0.26 4.14
C TYR A 81 -1.90 -0.63 4.60
N PHE A 82 -0.93 0.28 4.47
CA PHE A 82 0.46 -0.02 4.83
C PHE A 82 0.59 -0.41 6.31
N PHE A 83 -0.19 0.22 7.19
CA PHE A 83 -0.10 -0.03 8.63
C PHE A 83 -0.86 -1.30 8.98
N ILE A 84 -2.06 -1.45 8.42
CA ILE A 84 -2.93 -2.62 8.63
C ILE A 84 -2.26 -3.89 8.14
N TYR A 85 -1.74 -3.91 6.92
CA TYR A 85 -1.14 -5.10 6.32
C TYR A 85 0.12 -5.55 7.07
N GLU A 86 1.00 -4.60 7.44
CA GLU A 86 2.21 -4.93 8.19
C GLU A 86 1.88 -5.50 9.57
N LEU A 87 0.84 -4.97 10.26
CA LEU A 87 0.39 -5.52 11.53
C LEU A 87 -0.35 -6.87 11.39
N ALA A 88 -1.25 -6.99 10.42
CA ALA A 88 -2.10 -8.16 10.28
C ALA A 88 -1.30 -9.41 9.87
N GLU A 89 -0.43 -9.25 8.88
CA GLU A 89 0.21 -10.37 8.17
C GLU A 89 1.67 -10.59 8.55
N ARG A 90 2.34 -9.57 9.10
CA ARG A 90 3.80 -9.60 9.24
C ARG A 90 4.31 -9.30 10.64
N ALA A 91 3.51 -8.74 11.54
CA ALA A 91 4.02 -8.32 12.83
C ALA A 91 4.42 -9.50 13.73
N SER A 92 5.57 -9.35 14.37
CA SER A 92 6.03 -10.16 15.49
C SER A 92 6.32 -9.23 16.68
N VAL A 93 5.73 -9.51 17.83
CA VAL A 93 5.90 -8.70 19.05
C VAL A 93 7.30 -8.94 19.65
N LEU A 94 8.04 -7.86 19.89
CA LEU A 94 9.34 -7.88 20.56
C LEU A 94 9.25 -7.38 22.01
N GLN A 95 8.37 -6.42 22.27
CA GLN A 95 8.06 -5.87 23.59
C GLN A 95 6.60 -5.42 23.58
N ASP A 96 5.88 -5.69 24.66
CA ASP A 96 4.49 -5.24 24.80
C ASP A 96 4.18 -4.93 26.26
N SER A 97 3.80 -3.68 26.53
CA SER A 97 3.33 -3.23 27.83
C SER A 97 1.81 -3.19 27.77
N ASP A 98 1.15 -3.83 28.73
CA ASP A 98 -0.31 -3.87 28.84
C ASP A 98 -1.05 -4.39 27.58
N GLU A 99 -0.46 -5.35 26.86
CA GLU A 99 -1.06 -6.02 25.69
C GLU A 99 -1.46 -5.07 24.53
N ILE A 100 -0.80 -3.92 24.43
CA ILE A 100 -1.08 -2.89 23.42
C ILE A 100 -0.73 -3.37 22.00
N ALA A 101 0.40 -4.07 21.82
CA ALA A 101 0.80 -4.60 20.52
C ALA A 101 -0.21 -5.65 20.04
N GLU A 102 -0.58 -6.58 20.91
CA GLU A 102 -1.55 -7.63 20.61
C GLU A 102 -2.94 -7.06 20.28
N ASP A 103 -3.42 -6.05 21.01
CA ASP A 103 -4.69 -5.34 20.69
C ASP A 103 -4.64 -4.69 19.30
N LEU A 104 -3.56 -4.00 18.97
CA LEU A 104 -3.38 -3.36 17.66
C LEU A 104 -3.34 -4.38 16.53
N ILE A 105 -2.59 -5.49 16.69
CA ILE A 105 -2.52 -6.58 15.71
C ILE A 105 -3.90 -7.19 15.50
N LYS A 106 -4.63 -7.49 16.59
CA LYS A 106 -5.99 -8.05 16.51
C LYS A 106 -6.94 -7.13 15.74
N LYS A 107 -6.91 -5.82 16.03
CA LYS A 107 -7.73 -4.82 15.33
C LYS A 107 -7.34 -4.69 13.86
N ALA A 108 -6.05 -4.70 13.55
CA ALA A 108 -5.56 -4.67 12.18
C ALA A 108 -6.00 -5.91 11.39
N ARG A 109 -5.92 -7.12 11.96
CA ARG A 109 -6.42 -8.35 11.31
C ARG A 109 -7.91 -8.28 11.00
N ALA A 110 -8.72 -7.92 11.99
CA ALA A 110 -10.16 -7.76 11.78
C ALA A 110 -10.48 -6.73 10.68
N LYS A 111 -9.72 -5.63 10.63
CA LYS A 111 -9.86 -4.61 9.58
C LYS A 111 -9.39 -5.11 8.21
N TYR A 112 -8.31 -5.88 8.18
CA TYR A 112 -7.76 -6.46 6.95
C TYR A 112 -8.76 -7.44 6.32
N GLU A 113 -9.32 -8.35 7.13
CA GLU A 113 -10.37 -9.31 6.73
C GLU A 113 -11.66 -8.62 6.26
N GLN A 114 -12.01 -7.46 6.85
CA GLN A 114 -13.15 -6.65 6.40
C GLN A 114 -12.97 -6.10 4.98
N GLY A 115 -11.72 -5.88 4.55
CA GLY A 115 -11.41 -5.21 3.29
C GLY A 115 -11.40 -3.67 3.40
N PRO A 116 -10.93 -2.97 2.35
CA PRO A 116 -11.00 -1.52 2.25
C PRO A 116 -12.46 -1.04 2.17
N LYS A 117 -12.68 0.24 2.47
CA LYS A 117 -13.98 0.87 2.26
C LYS A 117 -14.32 0.82 0.76
N LEU A 118 -15.49 0.28 0.43
CA LEU A 118 -16.01 0.29 -0.94
C LEU A 118 -16.27 1.72 -1.41
N LEU A 119 -15.86 1.99 -2.65
CA LEU A 119 -16.25 3.21 -3.35
C LEU A 119 -17.73 3.16 -3.70
N ASP A 120 -18.40 4.30 -3.59
CA ASP A 120 -19.74 4.47 -4.14
C ASP A 120 -19.68 4.57 -5.67
N LYS A 121 -20.86 4.49 -6.31
CA LYS A 121 -20.97 4.50 -7.77
C LYS A 121 -20.48 5.82 -8.38
N GLU A 122 -20.66 6.93 -7.69
CA GLU A 122 -20.25 8.26 -8.17
C GLU A 122 -18.73 8.37 -8.24
N ASN A 123 -18.02 7.93 -7.19
CA ASN A 123 -16.56 7.90 -7.17
C ASN A 123 -16.00 6.93 -8.22
N ILE A 124 -16.63 5.77 -8.42
CA ILE A 124 -16.21 4.85 -9.49
C ILE A 124 -16.44 5.47 -10.88
N CYS A 125 -17.58 6.15 -11.07
CA CYS A 125 -17.88 6.86 -12.31
C CYS A 125 -16.83 7.94 -12.61
N LEU A 126 -16.52 8.78 -11.61
CA LEU A 126 -15.49 9.81 -11.72
C LEU A 126 -14.13 9.22 -12.09
N MET A 127 -13.72 8.17 -11.38
CA MET A 127 -12.46 7.46 -11.64
C MET A 127 -12.38 6.93 -13.08
N ARG A 128 -13.48 6.40 -13.61
CA ARG A 128 -13.56 5.94 -15.00
C ARG A 128 -13.41 7.11 -15.98
N HIS A 129 -14.14 8.21 -15.78
CA HIS A 129 -14.04 9.38 -16.65
C HIS A 129 -12.62 9.97 -16.65
N GLU A 130 -11.97 10.03 -15.49
CA GLU A 130 -10.58 10.47 -15.39
C GLU A 130 -9.62 9.55 -16.14
N ALA A 131 -9.82 8.22 -16.05
CA ALA A 131 -9.05 7.24 -16.78
C ALA A 131 -9.25 7.40 -18.30
N ASP A 132 -10.49 7.49 -18.77
CA ASP A 132 -10.81 7.65 -20.19
C ASP A 132 -10.22 8.96 -20.75
N SER A 133 -10.32 10.07 -20.02
CA SER A 133 -9.69 11.35 -20.38
C SER A 133 -8.16 11.26 -20.45
N LEU A 134 -7.53 10.54 -19.52
CA LEU A 134 -6.09 10.32 -19.53
C LEU A 134 -5.65 9.46 -20.72
N ILE A 135 -6.41 8.42 -21.06
CA ILE A 135 -6.13 7.57 -22.24
C ILE A 135 -6.20 8.39 -23.51
N GLN A 136 -7.24 9.21 -23.70
CA GLN A 136 -7.38 10.04 -24.89
C GLN A 136 -6.23 11.04 -25.03
N ARG A 137 -5.88 11.74 -23.95
CA ARG A 137 -4.72 12.65 -23.95
C ARG A 137 -3.42 11.93 -24.29
N THR A 138 -3.23 10.72 -23.76
CA THR A 138 -2.05 9.90 -24.05
C THR A 138 -1.97 9.53 -25.53
N LYS A 139 -3.08 9.16 -26.16
CA LYS A 139 -3.13 8.83 -27.60
C LYS A 139 -2.85 10.03 -28.51
N MET A 140 -3.30 11.21 -28.10
CA MET A 140 -3.10 12.45 -28.86
C MET A 140 -1.67 13.02 -28.69
N GLU A 141 -0.89 12.51 -27.74
CA GLU A 141 0.47 12.99 -27.52
C GLU A 141 1.39 12.62 -28.68
N THR A 142 1.93 13.66 -29.31
CA THR A 142 2.80 13.55 -30.48
C THR A 142 4.24 13.20 -30.10
N ASP A 143 4.72 13.69 -28.96
CA ASP A 143 6.06 13.37 -28.46
C ASP A 143 6.08 11.93 -27.93
N ILE A 144 6.91 11.08 -28.53
CA ILE A 144 6.96 9.65 -28.19
C ILE A 144 7.41 9.39 -26.75
N VAL A 145 8.32 10.21 -26.22
CA VAL A 145 8.83 10.04 -24.85
C VAL A 145 7.74 10.43 -23.86
N GLN A 146 7.11 11.58 -24.06
CA GLN A 146 6.00 12.03 -23.22
C GLN A 146 4.80 11.08 -23.30
N ARG A 147 4.48 10.58 -24.50
CA ARG A 147 3.42 9.58 -24.70
C ARG A 147 3.70 8.31 -23.90
N ASN A 148 4.93 7.80 -23.95
CA ASN A 148 5.31 6.60 -23.21
C ASN A 148 5.25 6.80 -21.70
N ILE A 149 5.71 7.95 -21.20
CA ILE A 149 5.59 8.32 -19.77
C ILE A 149 4.11 8.36 -19.35
N ASN A 150 3.27 9.05 -20.13
CA ASN A 150 1.83 9.15 -19.89
C ASN A 150 1.17 7.77 -19.90
N ALA A 151 1.54 6.91 -20.85
CA ALA A 151 0.98 5.57 -21.00
C ALA A 151 1.31 4.66 -19.81
N VAL A 152 2.56 4.66 -19.32
CA VAL A 152 2.96 3.91 -18.11
C VAL A 152 2.24 4.42 -16.87
N SER A 153 2.13 5.75 -16.73
CA SER A 153 1.38 6.38 -15.64
C SER A 153 -0.10 6.01 -15.68
N CYS A 154 -0.70 6.00 -16.88
CA CYS A 154 -2.07 5.59 -17.10
C CYS A 154 -2.30 4.12 -16.73
N LEU A 155 -1.42 3.22 -17.17
CA LEU A 155 -1.47 1.81 -16.77
C LEU A 155 -1.45 1.68 -15.25
N LEU A 156 -0.50 2.32 -14.57
CA LEU A 156 -0.41 2.24 -13.10
C LEU A 156 -1.70 2.71 -12.41
N LYS A 157 -2.32 3.79 -12.89
CA LYS A 157 -3.62 4.26 -12.37
C LYS A 157 -4.73 3.23 -12.59
N LEU A 158 -4.82 2.64 -13.78
CA LEU A 158 -5.81 1.61 -14.09
C LEU A 158 -5.63 0.35 -13.22
N LEU A 159 -4.38 -0.05 -12.97
CA LEU A 159 -4.09 -1.19 -12.10
C LEU A 159 -4.45 -0.92 -10.64
N LYS A 160 -4.24 0.31 -10.13
CA LYS A 160 -4.70 0.69 -8.79
C LYS A 160 -6.23 0.71 -8.71
N ALA A 161 -6.88 1.32 -9.71
CA ALA A 161 -8.33 1.35 -9.85
C ALA A 161 -8.95 -0.05 -9.83
N TYR A 162 -8.32 -1.05 -10.46
CA TYR A 162 -8.78 -2.44 -10.44
C TYR A 162 -9.09 -2.96 -9.03
N PHE A 163 -8.18 -2.73 -8.09
CA PHE A 163 -8.32 -3.17 -6.70
C PHE A 163 -9.37 -2.34 -5.96
N GLU A 164 -9.32 -1.02 -6.11
CA GLU A 164 -10.21 -0.08 -5.40
C GLU A 164 -11.69 -0.32 -5.73
N VAL A 165 -12.04 -0.43 -7.02
CA VAL A 165 -13.44 -0.62 -7.44
C VAL A 165 -14.01 -1.99 -7.05
N ARG A 166 -13.16 -2.94 -6.70
CA ARG A 166 -13.55 -4.30 -6.24
C ARG A 166 -13.53 -4.44 -4.73
N GLY A 167 -13.15 -3.40 -3.99
CA GLY A 167 -12.98 -3.51 -2.54
C GLY A 167 -11.86 -4.47 -2.16
N ILE A 168 -10.79 -4.53 -2.95
CA ILE A 168 -9.60 -5.31 -2.65
C ILE A 168 -8.51 -4.34 -2.19
N TRP A 169 -7.76 -4.72 -1.15
CA TRP A 169 -6.63 -3.93 -0.72
C TRP A 169 -5.61 -3.77 -1.86
N CYS A 170 -5.33 -2.53 -2.27
CA CYS A 170 -4.33 -2.27 -3.29
C CYS A 170 -2.93 -2.59 -2.73
N PRO A 171 -2.19 -3.57 -3.29
CA PRO A 171 -0.86 -3.90 -2.82
C PRO A 171 0.16 -2.78 -3.10
N LYS A 172 1.30 -2.82 -2.40
CA LYS A 172 2.47 -1.97 -2.72
C LYS A 172 2.91 -2.23 -4.16
N GLU A 173 3.51 -1.23 -4.82
CA GLU A 173 3.87 -1.26 -6.25
C GLU A 173 4.64 -2.54 -6.64
N LYS A 174 5.64 -2.92 -5.83
CA LYS A 174 6.47 -4.13 -6.06
C LYS A 174 5.70 -5.47 -6.03
N HIS A 175 4.45 -5.46 -5.58
CA HIS A 175 3.59 -6.63 -5.44
C HIS A 175 2.36 -6.60 -6.37
N ILE A 176 2.13 -5.52 -7.12
CA ILE A 176 0.98 -5.39 -8.04
C ILE A 176 0.96 -6.54 -9.05
N VAL A 177 2.10 -6.89 -9.66
CA VAL A 177 2.18 -7.97 -10.66
C VAL A 177 1.73 -9.31 -10.09
N LYS A 178 2.26 -9.68 -8.92
CA LYS A 178 1.90 -10.93 -8.25
C LYS A 178 0.40 -10.95 -7.91
N ALA A 179 -0.14 -9.86 -7.38
CA ALA A 179 -1.55 -9.76 -7.07
C ALA A 179 -2.44 -9.86 -8.32
N MET A 180 -2.04 -9.29 -9.45
CA MET A 180 -2.78 -9.48 -10.72
C MET A 180 -2.77 -10.93 -11.17
N GLN A 181 -1.64 -11.63 -11.10
CA GLN A 181 -1.57 -13.05 -11.46
C GLN A 181 -2.49 -13.93 -10.59
N GLU A 182 -2.67 -13.55 -9.32
CA GLU A 182 -3.54 -14.26 -8.38
C GLU A 182 -5.03 -13.92 -8.57
N HIS A 183 -5.37 -12.68 -8.98
CA HIS A 183 -6.75 -12.19 -9.03
C HIS A 183 -7.36 -12.07 -10.44
N ASP A 184 -6.56 -11.81 -11.47
CA ASP A 184 -7.00 -11.58 -12.86
C ASP A 184 -5.85 -11.78 -13.86
N GLU A 185 -5.58 -13.04 -14.22
CA GLU A 185 -4.53 -13.41 -15.18
C GLU A 185 -4.70 -12.71 -16.54
N VAL A 186 -5.95 -12.48 -16.97
CA VAL A 186 -6.25 -11.77 -18.23
C VAL A 186 -5.78 -10.31 -18.16
N LEU A 187 -6.00 -9.63 -17.03
CA LEU A 187 -5.51 -8.26 -16.83
C LEU A 187 -3.97 -8.24 -16.80
N TYR A 188 -3.35 -9.23 -16.17
CA TYR A 188 -1.89 -9.38 -16.19
C TYR A 188 -1.35 -9.52 -17.63
N ASP A 189 -1.96 -10.37 -18.45
CA ASP A 189 -1.55 -10.57 -19.83
C ASP A 189 -1.72 -9.31 -20.69
N MET A 190 -2.81 -8.55 -20.51
CA MET A 190 -2.98 -7.25 -21.17
C MET A 190 -1.91 -6.25 -20.75
N ALA A 191 -1.58 -6.16 -19.46
CA ALA A 191 -0.53 -5.28 -18.97
C ALA A 191 0.85 -5.68 -19.53
N LYS A 192 1.11 -6.99 -19.66
CA LYS A 192 2.32 -7.53 -20.29
C LYS A 192 2.38 -7.19 -21.79
N GLU A 193 1.29 -7.37 -22.53
CA GLU A 193 1.18 -6.98 -23.94
C GLU A 193 1.45 -5.48 -24.11
N PHE A 194 0.91 -4.64 -23.22
CA PHE A 194 1.17 -3.21 -23.20
C PHE A 194 2.65 -2.89 -23.01
N PHE A 195 3.33 -3.48 -22.03
CA PHE A 195 4.76 -3.18 -21.80
C PHE A 195 5.67 -3.64 -22.94
N ILE A 196 5.29 -4.69 -23.69
CA ILE A 196 6.05 -5.16 -24.84
C ILE A 196 5.88 -4.24 -26.05
N SER A 197 4.66 -3.78 -26.30
CA SER A 197 4.30 -3.04 -27.52
C SER A 197 4.28 -1.53 -27.37
N MET A 198 4.05 -1.04 -26.15
CA MET A 198 3.66 0.34 -25.85
C MET A 198 2.42 0.82 -26.63
N ASP A 199 1.57 -0.10 -27.08
CA ASP A 199 0.33 0.23 -27.79
C ASP A 199 -0.72 0.82 -26.84
N THR A 200 -0.95 2.12 -27.00
CA THR A 200 -1.98 2.87 -26.23
C THR A 200 -3.41 2.34 -26.42
N GLY A 201 -3.71 1.60 -27.49
CA GLY A 201 -5.00 0.95 -27.69
C GLY A 201 -5.28 -0.18 -26.69
N ILE A 202 -4.22 -0.76 -26.09
CA ILE A 202 -4.36 -1.77 -25.02
C ILE A 202 -4.91 -1.13 -23.74
N LEU A 203 -4.63 0.16 -23.49
CA LEU A 203 -5.14 0.88 -22.33
C LEU A 203 -6.68 0.95 -22.32
N ASP A 204 -7.35 1.03 -23.47
CA ASP A 204 -8.82 0.97 -23.52
C ASP A 204 -9.34 -0.41 -23.12
N LYS A 205 -8.66 -1.48 -23.56
CA LYS A 205 -9.03 -2.86 -23.21
C LYS A 205 -8.91 -3.06 -21.70
N ILE A 206 -7.82 -2.56 -21.12
CA ILE A 206 -7.57 -2.58 -19.68
C ILE A 206 -8.64 -1.75 -18.95
N SER A 207 -8.92 -0.51 -19.37
CA SER A 207 -9.96 0.33 -18.77
C SER A 207 -11.32 -0.38 -18.76
N LYS A 208 -11.72 -0.95 -19.90
CA LYS A 208 -12.96 -1.73 -20.01
C LYS A 208 -12.99 -2.92 -19.04
N ARG A 209 -11.88 -3.65 -18.87
CA ARG A 209 -11.79 -4.77 -17.92
C ARG A 209 -11.86 -4.31 -16.47
N VAL A 210 -11.17 -3.22 -16.14
CA VAL A 210 -11.16 -2.61 -14.80
C VAL A 210 -12.56 -2.21 -14.37
N PHE A 211 -13.29 -1.51 -15.23
CA PHE A 211 -14.64 -0.99 -14.93
C PHE A 211 -15.79 -1.87 -15.42
N HIS A 212 -15.51 -3.11 -15.86
CA HIS A 212 -16.53 -4.06 -16.29
C HIS A 212 -17.54 -4.35 -15.17
N ASN A 213 -18.84 -4.44 -15.51
CA ASN A 213 -19.97 -4.67 -14.58
C ASN A 213 -20.22 -3.59 -13.54
N ILE A 214 -19.64 -2.40 -13.70
CA ILE A 214 -19.95 -1.25 -12.86
C ILE A 214 -20.93 -0.37 -13.63
N TYR A 215 -22.15 -0.18 -13.10
CA TYR A 215 -23.11 0.75 -13.68
C TYR A 215 -22.58 2.17 -13.50
N VAL A 216 -22.35 2.86 -14.61
CA VAL A 216 -21.83 4.22 -14.69
C VAL A 216 -22.89 5.03 -15.43
N PRO A 217 -23.51 6.04 -14.80
CA PRO A 217 -24.38 6.98 -15.49
C PRO A 217 -23.59 7.75 -16.55
N ASP A 218 -24.17 8.02 -17.72
CA ASP A 218 -23.51 8.76 -18.80
C ASP A 218 -23.24 10.23 -18.43
N GLU A 219 -23.94 10.76 -17.44
CA GLU A 219 -23.81 12.13 -16.93
C GLU A 219 -23.60 12.14 -15.41
N LEU A 220 -22.54 12.81 -14.96
CA LEU A 220 -22.31 13.18 -13.55
C LEU A 220 -22.71 14.64 -13.37
N THR A 221 -23.70 14.91 -12.54
CA THR A 221 -23.95 16.27 -12.05
C THR A 221 -23.05 16.50 -10.84
N ILE A 222 -22.03 17.33 -10.98
CA ILE A 222 -21.16 17.73 -9.88
C ILE A 222 -21.74 19.03 -9.29
N GLU A 223 -22.36 18.94 -8.12
CA GLU A 223 -22.75 20.11 -7.34
C GLU A 223 -21.56 20.56 -6.47
N TYR A 224 -21.25 21.86 -6.50
CA TYR A 224 -20.18 22.49 -5.73
C TYR A 224 -20.69 23.05 -4.41
#